data_AF-A0A835CM13-F1
#
_entry.id   AF-A0A835CM13-F1
#
_cell.length_a   1.000
_cell.length_b   1.000
_cell.length_c   1.000
_cell.angle_alpha   90.00
_cell.angle_beta   90.00
_cell.angle_gamma   90.00
#
_symmetry.space_group_name_H-M   'P 1'
#
loop_
_entity.id
_entity.type
_entity.pdbx_description
1 polymer ?
#
loop_
_entity_poly.entity_id
_entity_poly.type
_entity_poly.pdbx_seq_one_letter_code
_entity_poly.pdbx_strand_id
1 'polypeptide(L)'
;MDPNLDGRISGKEKNLFYNSLSILLKAVEGQKTTVDLRNESSIYGLIEQADGFMNIVMKNCIFTDPRGLIIDMEKGNILRINNCGEIIKATHGTKLMTSDEIKLVYPNKRWEASDAFANNPLDTWNGEWSSRIRALLDYFDMPMSLVFGRVIDSLDDKNGGKLDKYDCWKDCIGAAISLYDRTNFKNELGNYFVHLKKEPEKYIRKCSQEIIDWLSNMKKQNKIVYLITGSNVDFASFTASYIFGNNWRSLFDIVICFAKKPGFFNGDRPFLTLDGFDESQEITGQQLEQGGIYSQGNWNDLMIFFSKICHKESPKCVYFGDNILQDIFAPNTTANCDTVVVSEEMYAEGMISDSTIHPDEKTMTSNYWGSYFSIVDDDGVIYPSFATHVIEKYSKICIPSIKIPIIPAINSQLGALRGSGKSEKSRPTFKSKRVQQKQKEDLENVNKLLEQRTIKND
;
A
#
# COMPACT_ATOMS: atom_id res chain seq x y z
N MET A 1 -38.80 14.16 13.73
CA MET A 1 -38.66 13.63 15.10
C MET A 1 -39.68 12.52 15.23
N ASP A 2 -39.20 11.28 15.31
CA ASP A 2 -40.05 10.11 15.49
C ASP A 2 -40.25 9.89 17.02
N PRO A 3 -41.50 9.78 17.55
CA PRO A 3 -41.75 9.78 18.99
C PRO A 3 -41.54 8.44 19.72
N ASN A 4 -41.04 7.39 19.05
CA ASN A 4 -41.05 6.01 19.59
C ASN A 4 -39.67 5.41 19.97
N LEU A 5 -38.73 6.21 20.48
CA LEU A 5 -37.49 5.75 21.11
C LEU A 5 -37.48 6.07 22.61
N ASP A 6 -38.52 5.67 23.35
CA ASP A 6 -38.51 5.72 24.83
C ASP A 6 -37.82 4.47 25.41
N GLY A 7 -36.52 4.36 25.15
CA GLY A 7 -35.62 3.48 25.92
C GLY A 7 -35.32 4.17 27.24
N ARG A 8 -36.12 3.89 28.28
CA ARG A 8 -35.91 4.49 29.61
C ARG A 8 -34.51 4.18 30.13
N ILE A 9 -33.63 5.19 30.11
CA ILE A 9 -32.30 5.16 30.72
C ILE A 9 -32.43 4.62 32.15
N SER A 10 -31.76 3.49 32.43
CA SER A 10 -31.90 2.80 33.71
C SER A 10 -31.41 3.68 34.87
N GLY A 11 -31.89 3.46 36.09
CA GLY A 11 -31.41 4.22 37.26
C GLY A 11 -29.89 4.10 37.46
N LYS A 12 -29.32 2.94 37.11
CA LYS A 12 -27.88 2.67 37.15
C LYS A 12 -27.12 3.45 36.07
N GLU A 13 -27.69 3.55 34.88
CA GLU A 13 -27.11 4.30 33.76
C GLU A 13 -27.19 5.81 33.99
N LYS A 14 -28.31 6.32 34.55
CA LYS A 14 -28.40 7.70 35.04
C LYS A 14 -27.30 7.98 36.05
N ASN A 15 -27.11 7.10 37.03
CA ASN A 15 -26.06 7.27 38.03
C ASN A 15 -24.65 7.35 37.40
N LEU A 16 -24.36 6.50 36.41
CA LEU A 16 -23.08 6.54 35.69
C LEU A 16 -22.88 7.83 34.92
N PHE A 17 -23.91 8.35 34.23
CA PHE A 17 -23.82 9.65 33.58
C PHE A 17 -23.53 10.76 34.59
N TYR A 18 -24.30 10.86 35.68
CA TYR A 18 -24.13 11.96 36.63
C TYR A 18 -22.82 11.92 37.43
N ASN A 19 -22.25 10.73 37.64
CA ASN A 19 -21.11 10.54 38.56
C ASN A 19 -19.80 10.12 37.88
N SER A 20 -19.74 10.08 36.54
CA SER A 20 -18.52 9.74 35.80
C SER A 20 -18.33 10.65 34.58
N LEU A 21 -17.19 10.49 33.89
CA LEU A 21 -16.92 11.21 32.64
C LEU A 21 -17.81 10.77 31.46
N SER A 22 -18.65 9.74 31.61
CA SER A 22 -19.54 9.28 30.54
C SER A 22 -20.56 10.34 30.10
N ILE A 23 -20.89 11.34 30.94
CA ILE A 23 -21.72 12.48 30.53
C ILE A 23 -21.09 13.33 29.42
N LEU A 24 -19.76 13.43 29.36
CA LEU A 24 -19.07 14.15 28.29
C LEU A 24 -19.25 13.43 26.96
N LEU A 25 -19.26 12.09 27.00
CA LEU A 25 -19.52 11.28 25.82
C LEU A 25 -20.99 11.38 25.37
N LYS A 26 -21.92 11.45 26.34
CA LYS A 26 -23.33 11.73 26.05
C LYS A 26 -23.53 13.10 25.40
N ALA A 27 -22.76 14.11 25.81
CA ALA A 27 -22.84 15.47 25.29
C ALA A 27 -22.38 15.60 23.82
N VAL A 28 -21.61 14.63 23.29
CA VAL A 28 -21.21 14.61 21.88
C VAL A 28 -22.15 13.81 20.98
N GLU A 29 -23.27 13.27 21.50
CA GLU A 29 -24.33 12.70 20.66
C GLU A 29 -24.85 13.72 19.64
N GLY A 30 -25.03 13.28 18.40
CA GLY A 30 -25.41 14.14 17.28
C GLY A 30 -24.27 14.98 16.71
N GLN A 31 -23.04 14.87 17.23
CA GLN A 31 -21.86 15.57 16.71
C GLN A 31 -20.96 14.64 15.90
N LYS A 32 -20.30 15.21 14.87
CA LYS A 32 -19.19 14.53 14.21
C LYS A 32 -17.92 14.74 15.03
N THR A 33 -17.31 13.65 15.45
CA THR A 33 -16.06 13.71 16.20
C THR A 33 -15.18 12.51 15.89
N THR A 34 -13.93 12.61 16.28
CA THR A 34 -12.99 11.50 16.27
C THR A 34 -13.08 10.77 17.61
N VAL A 35 -13.44 9.49 17.55
CA VAL A 35 -13.35 8.56 18.68
C VAL A 35 -12.04 7.79 18.53
N ASP A 36 -11.16 8.01 19.48
CA ASP A 36 -9.97 7.19 19.65
C ASP A 36 -10.38 5.85 20.27
N LEU A 37 -10.07 4.75 19.60
CA LEU A 37 -10.46 3.39 20.01
C LEU A 37 -9.47 2.75 20.99
N ARG A 38 -8.56 3.53 21.59
CA ARG A 38 -7.57 3.09 22.59
C ARG A 38 -6.51 2.11 22.06
N ASN A 39 -6.62 1.71 20.80
CA ASN A 39 -5.54 1.17 19.96
C ASN A 39 -5.02 2.22 18.96
N GLU A 40 -5.38 3.49 19.20
CA GLU A 40 -5.23 4.70 18.37
C GLU A 40 -5.45 4.50 16.86
N SER A 41 -6.27 3.51 16.57
CA SER A 41 -7.14 3.59 15.45
C SER A 41 -8.23 4.61 15.80
N SER A 42 -8.53 5.50 14.86
CA SER A 42 -9.50 6.55 15.09
C SER A 42 -10.70 6.37 14.19
N ILE A 43 -11.89 6.48 14.77
CA ILE A 43 -13.13 6.56 14.02
C ILE A 43 -13.56 8.01 14.01
N TYR A 44 -13.43 8.69 12.88
CA TYR A 44 -14.09 9.96 12.65
C TYR A 44 -15.49 9.72 12.11
N GLY A 45 -16.53 10.15 12.81
CA GLY A 45 -17.90 9.93 12.36
C GLY A 45 -18.91 10.66 13.24
N LEU A 46 -20.19 10.54 12.88
CA LEU A 46 -21.29 11.10 13.67
C LEU A 46 -21.64 10.14 14.82
N ILE A 47 -21.56 10.61 16.06
CA ILE A 47 -22.04 9.87 17.24
C ILE A 47 -23.57 9.82 17.17
N GLU A 48 -24.13 8.64 16.95
CA GLU A 48 -25.58 8.45 16.91
C GLU A 48 -26.16 8.22 18.30
N GLN A 49 -25.43 7.43 19.10
CA GLN A 49 -25.80 7.12 20.47
C GLN A 49 -24.55 6.89 21.31
N ALA A 50 -24.58 7.32 22.57
CA ALA A 50 -23.64 7.00 23.61
C ALA A 50 -24.42 6.60 24.88
N ASP A 51 -24.01 5.52 25.53
CA ASP A 51 -24.63 5.01 26.75
C ASP A 51 -23.79 5.34 28.01
N GLY A 52 -24.36 5.06 29.19
CA GLY A 52 -23.69 5.33 30.47
C GLY A 52 -22.46 4.46 30.75
N PHE A 53 -22.20 3.45 29.91
CA PHE A 53 -21.09 2.51 30.01
C PHE A 53 -19.93 2.85 29.05
N MET A 54 -20.00 4.01 28.39
CA MET A 54 -19.05 4.46 27.36
C MET A 54 -19.07 3.63 26.06
N ASN A 55 -20.17 2.92 25.77
CA ASN A 55 -20.38 2.38 24.43
C ASN A 55 -20.89 3.48 23.50
N ILE A 56 -20.45 3.44 22.24
CA ILE A 56 -20.76 4.45 21.23
C ILE A 56 -21.24 3.75 19.97
N VAL A 57 -22.39 4.18 19.45
CA VAL A 57 -22.87 3.86 18.11
C VAL A 57 -22.59 5.07 17.23
N MET A 58 -21.93 4.85 16.09
CA MET A 58 -21.55 5.90 15.17
C MET A 58 -22.02 5.59 13.74
N LYS A 59 -22.32 6.64 12.96
CA LYS A 59 -22.65 6.53 11.52
C LYS A 59 -21.79 7.45 10.67
N ASN A 60 -21.70 7.13 9.38
CA ASN A 60 -20.87 7.86 8.41
C ASN A 60 -19.40 7.95 8.88
N CYS A 61 -18.87 6.81 9.28
CA CYS A 61 -17.58 6.68 9.94
C CYS A 61 -16.45 6.48 8.94
N ILE A 62 -15.32 7.12 9.20
CA ILE A 62 -14.02 6.90 8.57
C ILE A 62 -13.12 6.31 9.66
N PHE A 63 -12.62 5.11 9.41
CA PHE A 63 -11.71 4.41 10.30
C PHE A 63 -10.25 4.56 9.82
N THR A 64 -9.33 4.83 10.75
CA THR A 64 -7.90 5.08 10.50
C THR A 64 -7.04 4.05 11.23
N ASP A 65 -6.02 3.48 10.58
CA ASP A 65 -5.02 2.52 11.08
C ASP A 65 -3.77 2.56 10.15
N PRO A 66 -2.56 2.10 10.52
CA PRO A 66 -1.40 2.16 9.65
C PRO A 66 -1.19 0.88 8.83
N ARG A 67 -0.61 1.02 7.63
CA ARG A 67 -0.15 -0.11 6.82
C ARG A 67 1.08 -0.78 7.45
N GLY A 68 1.26 -2.06 7.14
CA GLY A 68 2.44 -2.84 7.57
C GLY A 68 2.26 -3.60 8.89
N LEU A 69 1.02 -3.74 9.38
CA LEU A 69 0.70 -4.62 10.50
C LEU A 69 0.58 -6.07 10.06
N ILE A 70 0.77 -6.98 11.02
CA ILE A 70 0.71 -8.42 10.82
C ILE A 70 -0.26 -9.04 11.81
N ILE A 71 -1.24 -9.80 11.33
CA ILE A 71 -2.17 -10.55 12.17
C ILE A 71 -1.59 -11.94 12.43
N ASP A 72 -1.48 -12.30 13.71
CA ASP A 72 -1.41 -13.67 14.19
C ASP A 72 -2.83 -14.17 14.43
N MET A 73 -3.31 -14.98 13.48
CA MET A 73 -4.70 -15.43 13.44
C MET A 73 -5.03 -16.40 14.57
N GLU A 74 -4.04 -17.17 15.03
CA GLU A 74 -4.23 -18.22 16.02
C GLU A 74 -4.21 -17.66 17.44
N LYS A 75 -3.36 -16.66 17.72
CA LYS A 75 -3.20 -16.09 19.07
C LYS A 75 -4.02 -14.82 19.31
N GLY A 76 -4.74 -14.33 18.30
CA GLY A 76 -5.60 -13.15 18.45
C GLY A 76 -4.81 -11.84 18.54
N ASN A 77 -3.60 -11.79 17.97
CA ASN A 77 -2.70 -10.66 18.12
C ASN A 77 -2.46 -9.93 16.80
N ILE A 78 -2.23 -8.62 16.91
CA ILE A 78 -1.79 -7.77 15.80
C ILE A 78 -0.37 -7.33 16.15
N LEU A 79 0.56 -7.47 15.22
CA LEU A 79 1.99 -7.38 15.42
C LEU A 79 2.57 -6.30 14.53
N ARG A 80 3.58 -5.61 15.06
CA ARG A 80 4.49 -4.77 14.28
C ARG A 80 5.89 -5.30 14.42
N ILE A 81 6.46 -5.72 13.30
CA ILE A 81 7.77 -6.36 13.26
C ILE A 81 8.81 -5.47 12.58
N ASN A 82 10.06 -5.57 13.02
CA ASN A 82 11.18 -5.00 12.27
C ASN A 82 11.51 -5.85 11.03
N ASN A 83 12.45 -5.37 10.23
CA ASN A 83 12.90 -6.04 9.01
C ASN A 83 13.55 -7.41 9.22
N CYS A 84 13.96 -7.76 10.44
CA CYS A 84 14.50 -9.06 10.77
C CYS A 84 13.42 -10.07 11.18
N GLY A 85 12.17 -9.64 11.40
CA GLY A 85 11.07 -10.47 11.90
C GLY A 85 10.90 -10.46 13.42
N GLU A 86 11.60 -9.57 14.13
CA GLU A 86 11.42 -9.38 15.58
C GLU A 86 10.17 -8.55 15.84
N ILE A 87 9.37 -8.98 16.81
CA ILE A 87 8.11 -8.34 17.22
C ILE A 87 8.43 -7.20 18.18
N ILE A 88 8.31 -5.97 17.69
CA ILE A 88 8.66 -4.78 18.48
C ILE A 88 7.46 -4.28 19.27
N LYS A 89 6.27 -4.24 18.64
CA LYS A 89 5.00 -3.89 19.27
C LYS A 89 3.94 -4.94 18.95
N ALA A 90 2.97 -5.10 19.83
CA ALA A 90 1.81 -5.96 19.59
C ALA A 90 0.57 -5.48 20.34
N THR A 91 -0.60 -5.88 19.86
CA THR A 91 -1.85 -5.88 20.60
C THR A 91 -2.41 -7.29 20.71
N HIS A 92 -3.18 -7.53 21.76
CA HIS A 92 -4.14 -8.62 21.82
C HIS A 92 -5.54 -8.04 21.69
N GLY A 93 -6.28 -8.43 20.65
CA GLY A 93 -7.46 -7.68 20.24
C GLY A 93 -7.11 -6.21 20.00
N THR A 94 -7.83 -5.28 20.64
CA THR A 94 -7.48 -3.84 20.61
C THR A 94 -6.65 -3.37 21.80
N LYS A 95 -6.12 -4.27 22.63
CA LYS A 95 -5.38 -3.92 23.86
C LYS A 95 -3.87 -4.00 23.62
N LEU A 96 -3.13 -2.93 23.89
CA LEU A 96 -1.67 -2.91 23.79
C LEU A 96 -1.04 -3.95 24.71
N MET A 97 -0.03 -4.66 24.21
CA MET A 97 0.80 -5.56 24.98
C MET A 97 2.10 -4.86 25.39
N THR A 98 2.48 -5.01 26.65
CA THR A 98 3.81 -4.65 27.15
C THR A 98 4.88 -5.57 26.58
N SER A 99 6.14 -5.12 26.58
CA SER A 99 7.30 -5.94 26.17
C SER A 99 7.34 -7.32 26.86
N ASP A 100 6.94 -7.41 28.12
CA ASP A 100 6.93 -8.67 28.87
C ASP A 100 5.76 -9.58 28.49
N GLU A 101 4.57 -9.01 28.23
CA GLU A 101 3.45 -9.78 27.66
C GLU A 101 3.77 -10.32 26.27
N ILE A 102 4.49 -9.53 25.44
CA ILE A 102 4.98 -10.00 24.14
C ILE A 102 5.92 -11.18 24.33
N LYS A 103 6.90 -11.09 25.23
CA LYS A 103 7.86 -12.18 25.48
C LYS A 103 7.19 -13.45 26.03
N LEU A 104 6.10 -13.31 26.79
CA LEU A 104 5.34 -14.44 27.30
C LEU A 104 4.67 -15.23 26.16
N VAL A 105 4.15 -14.53 25.15
CA VAL A 105 3.46 -15.14 24.00
C VAL A 105 4.43 -15.53 22.87
N TYR A 106 5.50 -14.77 22.72
CA TYR A 106 6.53 -14.88 21.69
C TYR A 106 7.91 -14.83 22.36
N PRO A 107 8.45 -15.98 22.80
CA PRO A 107 9.77 -16.03 23.41
C PRO A 107 10.83 -15.35 22.53
N ASN A 108 11.69 -14.54 23.15
CA ASN A 108 12.67 -13.68 22.46
C ASN A 108 12.06 -12.66 21.47
N LYS A 109 10.77 -12.37 21.57
CA LYS A 109 10.03 -11.52 20.61
C LYS A 109 10.07 -12.08 19.18
N ARG A 110 10.12 -13.40 19.03
CA ARG A 110 10.21 -14.10 17.74
C ARG A 110 9.04 -15.05 17.52
N TRP A 111 8.68 -15.22 16.27
CA TRP A 111 7.67 -16.17 15.83
C TRP A 111 8.08 -16.74 14.47
N GLU A 112 8.00 -18.05 14.29
CA GLU A 112 8.35 -18.71 13.03
C GLU A 112 7.66 -18.11 11.79
N ALA A 113 6.42 -17.63 11.92
CA ALA A 113 5.73 -16.98 10.80
C ALA A 113 6.22 -15.56 10.55
N SER A 114 6.61 -14.79 11.58
CA SER A 114 7.24 -13.47 11.37
C SER A 114 8.64 -13.62 10.77
N ASP A 115 9.35 -14.69 11.12
CA ASP A 115 10.65 -15.04 10.56
C ASP A 115 10.52 -15.44 9.08
N ALA A 116 9.53 -16.27 8.75
CA ALA A 116 9.20 -16.62 7.38
C ALA A 116 8.86 -15.36 6.55
N PHE A 117 8.01 -14.48 7.09
CA PHE A 117 7.65 -13.22 6.43
C PHE A 117 8.88 -12.32 6.18
N ALA A 118 9.75 -12.16 7.18
CA ALA A 118 10.94 -11.32 7.06
C ALA A 118 11.96 -11.87 6.04
N ASN A 119 12.11 -13.20 5.98
CA ASN A 119 13.02 -13.85 5.05
C ASN A 119 12.51 -13.80 3.60
N ASN A 120 11.24 -14.16 3.39
CA ASN A 120 10.59 -14.10 2.09
C ASN A 120 9.08 -13.88 2.28
N PRO A 121 8.60 -12.63 2.16
CA PRO A 121 7.19 -12.30 2.39
C PRO A 121 6.24 -13.04 1.43
N LEU A 122 6.71 -13.45 0.25
CA LEU A 122 5.89 -14.21 -0.70
C LEU A 122 5.51 -15.60 -0.19
N ASP A 123 6.31 -16.20 0.69
CA ASP A 123 6.03 -17.53 1.27
C ASP A 123 4.83 -17.49 2.23
N THR A 124 4.49 -16.31 2.73
CA THR A 124 3.32 -16.11 3.61
C THR A 124 2.06 -15.72 2.85
N TRP A 125 2.17 -15.46 1.54
CA TRP A 125 1.03 -15.04 0.72
C TRP A 125 0.08 -16.20 0.41
N ASN A 126 0.63 -17.41 0.27
CA ASN A 126 -0.10 -18.65 -0.01
C ASN A 126 0.45 -19.79 0.85
N GLY A 127 -0.21 -20.95 0.80
CA GLY A 127 0.28 -22.17 1.45
C GLY A 127 0.01 -22.19 2.96
N GLU A 128 0.81 -22.97 3.69
CA GLU A 128 0.57 -23.21 5.13
C GLU A 128 0.63 -21.90 5.94
N TRP A 129 1.61 -21.05 5.66
CA TRP A 129 1.78 -19.77 6.36
C TRP A 129 0.57 -18.84 6.22
N SER A 130 -0.08 -18.79 5.05
CA SER A 130 -1.25 -17.92 4.83
C SER A 130 -2.47 -18.25 5.70
N SER A 131 -2.47 -19.43 6.36
CA SER A 131 -3.51 -19.81 7.33
C SER A 131 -3.21 -19.37 8.77
N ARG A 132 -2.02 -18.81 9.01
CA ARG A 132 -1.52 -18.44 10.35
C ARG A 132 -1.22 -16.95 10.45
N ILE A 133 -0.66 -16.39 9.39
CA ILE A 133 -0.20 -15.00 9.34
C ILE A 133 -0.88 -14.23 8.19
N ARG A 134 -1.30 -12.99 8.47
CA ARG A 134 -1.73 -12.05 7.42
C ARG A 134 -1.02 -10.72 7.59
N ALA A 135 -0.27 -10.30 6.58
CA ALA A 135 0.19 -8.92 6.49
C ALA A 135 -0.91 -8.03 5.89
N LEU A 136 -1.09 -6.85 6.48
CA LEU A 136 -2.00 -5.80 6.02
C LEU A 136 -1.17 -4.72 5.32
N LEU A 137 -1.18 -4.73 3.99
CA LEU A 137 -0.18 -4.03 3.16
C LEU A 137 -0.77 -2.91 2.30
N ASP A 138 -2.10 -2.76 2.28
CA ASP A 138 -2.76 -1.73 1.49
C ASP A 138 -3.99 -1.16 2.20
N TYR A 139 -4.59 -0.13 1.60
CA TYR A 139 -5.75 0.54 2.19
C TYR A 139 -7.03 -0.29 2.15
N PHE A 140 -7.08 -1.39 1.39
CA PHE A 140 -8.25 -2.27 1.34
C PHE A 140 -8.27 -3.25 2.50
N ASP A 141 -7.10 -3.73 2.94
CA ASP A 141 -6.97 -4.69 4.04
C ASP A 141 -6.68 -4.06 5.40
N MET A 142 -6.15 -2.83 5.44
CA MET A 142 -5.90 -2.09 6.67
C MET A 142 -7.11 -2.03 7.64
N PRO A 143 -8.37 -1.76 7.22
CA PRO A 143 -9.51 -1.77 8.16
C PRO A 143 -9.74 -3.11 8.86
N MET A 144 -9.20 -4.21 8.31
CA MET A 144 -9.38 -5.55 8.85
C MET A 144 -8.64 -5.77 10.17
N SER A 145 -7.60 -4.99 10.48
CA SER A 145 -6.93 -5.04 11.78
C SER A 145 -7.90 -4.78 12.93
N LEU A 146 -8.73 -3.74 12.82
CA LEU A 146 -9.71 -3.40 13.84
C LEU A 146 -10.85 -4.39 13.85
N VAL A 147 -11.37 -4.78 12.69
CA VAL A 147 -12.44 -5.79 12.62
C VAL A 147 -12.00 -7.05 13.36
N PHE A 148 -10.79 -7.53 13.06
CA PHE A 148 -10.19 -8.65 13.77
C PHE A 148 -10.04 -8.36 15.27
N GLY A 149 -9.41 -7.24 15.64
CA GLY A 149 -9.17 -6.87 17.03
C GLY A 149 -10.45 -6.81 17.88
N ARG A 150 -11.53 -6.24 17.34
CA ARG A 150 -12.84 -6.14 18.00
C ARG A 150 -13.55 -7.49 18.11
N VAL A 151 -13.36 -8.37 17.14
CA VAL A 151 -13.85 -9.75 17.23
C VAL A 151 -13.12 -10.49 18.34
N ILE A 152 -11.80 -10.34 18.46
CA ILE A 152 -11.02 -10.91 19.57
C ILE A 152 -11.52 -10.37 20.91
N ASP A 153 -11.66 -9.06 21.08
CA ASP A 153 -12.21 -8.47 22.32
C ASP A 153 -13.57 -9.08 22.69
N SER A 154 -14.46 -9.21 21.69
CA SER A 154 -15.81 -9.72 21.90
C SER A 154 -15.82 -11.20 22.27
N LEU A 155 -14.89 -11.98 21.72
CA LEU A 155 -14.71 -13.39 22.07
C LEU A 155 -14.16 -13.53 23.49
N ASP A 156 -13.19 -12.71 23.87
CA ASP A 156 -12.63 -12.70 25.23
C ASP A 156 -13.70 -12.35 26.26
N ASP A 157 -14.45 -11.25 26.02
CA ASP A 157 -15.50 -10.79 26.93
C ASP A 157 -16.60 -11.85 27.10
N LYS A 158 -16.96 -12.55 26.02
CA LYS A 158 -17.96 -13.63 26.04
C LYS A 158 -17.49 -14.86 26.81
N ASN A 159 -16.20 -15.17 26.77
CA ASN A 159 -15.62 -16.36 27.41
C ASN A 159 -15.01 -16.08 28.80
N GLY A 160 -15.00 -14.82 29.23
CA GLY A 160 -14.45 -14.40 30.52
C GLY A 160 -12.92 -14.31 30.55
N GLY A 161 -12.26 -14.22 29.39
CA GLY A 161 -10.81 -14.15 29.26
C GLY A 161 -10.29 -14.62 27.90
N LYS A 162 -8.96 -14.53 27.73
CA LYS A 162 -8.26 -14.96 26.51
C LYS A 162 -8.49 -16.44 26.23
N LEU A 163 -8.65 -16.77 24.95
CA LEU A 163 -8.75 -18.16 24.48
C LEU A 163 -7.37 -18.73 24.17
N ASP A 164 -7.23 -20.05 24.25
CA ASP A 164 -6.01 -20.75 23.85
C ASP A 164 -5.74 -20.64 22.34
N LYS A 165 -6.82 -20.55 21.55
CA LYS A 165 -6.78 -20.42 20.09
C LYS A 165 -8.00 -19.67 19.56
N TYR A 166 -7.77 -18.87 18.53
CA TYR A 166 -8.80 -18.18 17.75
C TYR A 166 -8.91 -18.77 16.33
N ASP A 167 -10.11 -18.73 15.76
CA ASP A 167 -10.43 -19.19 14.40
C ASP A 167 -11.48 -18.27 13.75
N CYS A 168 -11.42 -16.98 14.05
CA CYS A 168 -12.37 -15.97 13.56
C CYS A 168 -11.87 -15.24 12.31
N TRP A 169 -10.58 -15.37 11.96
CA TRP A 169 -10.02 -14.67 10.82
C TRP A 169 -10.67 -15.10 9.49
N LYS A 170 -11.02 -16.38 9.34
CA LYS A 170 -11.72 -16.90 8.15
C LYS A 170 -13.03 -16.16 7.86
N ASP A 171 -13.75 -15.76 8.91
CA ASP A 171 -15.01 -15.02 8.79
C ASP A 171 -14.72 -13.54 8.47
N CYS A 172 -13.68 -12.97 9.09
CA CYS A 172 -13.23 -11.60 8.82
C CYS A 172 -12.81 -11.45 7.34
N ILE A 173 -11.91 -12.31 6.86
CA ILE A 173 -11.45 -12.27 5.47
C ILE A 173 -12.55 -12.68 4.50
N GLY A 174 -13.44 -13.61 4.87
CA GLY A 174 -14.61 -13.97 4.08
C GLY A 174 -15.55 -12.79 3.85
N ALA A 175 -15.77 -11.96 4.88
CA ALA A 175 -16.54 -10.73 4.77
C ALA A 175 -15.85 -9.71 3.84
N ALA A 176 -14.53 -9.54 3.95
CA ALA A 176 -13.78 -8.66 3.06
C ALA A 176 -13.80 -9.14 1.59
N ILE A 177 -13.62 -10.44 1.36
CA ILE A 177 -13.72 -11.06 0.04
C ILE A 177 -15.12 -10.85 -0.54
N SER A 178 -16.17 -11.07 0.27
CA SER A 178 -17.56 -10.84 -0.15
C SER A 178 -17.82 -9.37 -0.50
N LEU A 179 -17.27 -8.43 0.27
CA LEU A 179 -17.40 -6.99 0.02
C LEU A 179 -16.77 -6.57 -1.32
N TYR A 180 -15.57 -7.08 -1.59
CA TYR A 180 -14.77 -6.74 -2.78
C TYR A 180 -14.89 -7.74 -3.92
N ASP A 181 -15.87 -8.65 -3.87
CA ASP A 181 -16.08 -9.63 -4.93
C ASP A 181 -16.24 -8.92 -6.27
N ARG A 182 -15.46 -9.35 -7.27
CA ARG A 182 -15.39 -8.66 -8.57
C ARG A 182 -16.73 -8.61 -9.29
N THR A 183 -17.63 -9.56 -9.03
CA THR A 183 -18.95 -9.62 -9.67
C THR A 183 -19.91 -8.58 -9.11
N ASN A 184 -19.67 -8.08 -7.89
CA ASN A 184 -20.52 -7.09 -7.25
C ASN A 184 -20.56 -5.76 -8.02
N PHE A 185 -19.48 -5.40 -8.73
CA PHE A 185 -19.47 -4.16 -9.52
C PHE A 185 -20.47 -4.25 -10.68
N LYS A 186 -20.37 -5.26 -11.55
CA LYS A 186 -21.30 -5.49 -12.67
C LYS A 186 -22.74 -5.67 -12.21
N ASN A 187 -22.94 -6.45 -11.13
CA ASN A 187 -24.27 -6.83 -10.65
C ASN A 187 -24.90 -5.81 -9.68
N GLU A 188 -24.19 -4.73 -9.34
CA GLU A 188 -24.64 -3.69 -8.40
C GLU A 188 -25.04 -4.27 -7.04
N LEU A 189 -24.22 -5.20 -6.54
CA LEU A 189 -24.41 -5.86 -5.26
C LEU A 189 -23.57 -5.21 -4.16
N GLY A 190 -24.06 -5.35 -2.92
CA GLY A 190 -23.39 -4.85 -1.73
C GLY A 190 -23.39 -3.32 -1.63
N ASN A 191 -22.83 -2.80 -0.54
CA ASN A 191 -22.82 -1.35 -0.30
C ASN A 191 -21.62 -0.66 -0.96
N TYR A 192 -20.46 -1.31 -1.07
CA TYR A 192 -19.22 -0.67 -1.51
C TYR A 192 -19.30 -0.14 -2.95
N PHE A 193 -19.45 -1.03 -3.93
CA PHE A 193 -19.42 -0.64 -5.34
C PHE A 193 -20.64 0.21 -5.75
N VAL A 194 -21.81 -0.03 -5.16
CA VAL A 194 -23.03 0.74 -5.42
C VAL A 194 -22.86 2.21 -5.04
N HIS A 195 -22.35 2.50 -3.84
CA HIS A 195 -22.13 3.88 -3.41
C HIS A 195 -20.96 4.53 -4.15
N LEU A 196 -19.87 3.79 -4.40
CA LEU A 196 -18.74 4.28 -5.17
C LEU A 196 -19.15 4.68 -6.59
N LYS A 197 -19.98 3.88 -7.27
CA LYS A 197 -20.50 4.21 -8.61
C LYS A 197 -21.38 5.46 -8.61
N LYS A 198 -22.21 5.61 -7.57
CA LYS A 198 -23.20 6.68 -7.47
C LYS A 198 -22.55 8.05 -7.23
N GLU A 199 -21.52 8.09 -6.38
CA GLU A 199 -20.87 9.34 -5.94
C GLU A 199 -19.33 9.18 -5.96
N PRO A 200 -18.72 8.91 -7.14
CA PRO A 200 -17.28 8.61 -7.25
C PRO A 200 -16.39 9.76 -6.74
N GLU A 201 -16.85 11.00 -6.81
CA GLU A 201 -16.15 12.18 -6.31
C GLU A 201 -15.89 12.18 -4.80
N LYS A 202 -16.64 11.39 -4.03
CA LYS A 202 -16.40 11.21 -2.60
C LYS A 202 -15.25 10.25 -2.30
N TYR A 203 -14.93 9.36 -3.23
CA TYR A 203 -14.04 8.21 -2.99
C TYR A 203 -12.79 8.20 -3.88
N ILE A 204 -12.82 8.90 -5.02
CA ILE A 204 -11.76 8.86 -6.04
C ILE A 204 -11.31 10.27 -6.36
N ARG A 205 -10.00 10.52 -6.21
CA ARG A 205 -9.36 11.76 -6.65
C ARG A 205 -9.10 11.72 -8.15
N LYS A 206 -9.40 12.81 -8.85
CA LYS A 206 -9.03 12.94 -10.26
C LYS A 206 -7.52 13.11 -10.42
N CYS A 207 -7.00 12.60 -11.54
CA CYS A 207 -5.60 12.81 -11.89
C CYS A 207 -5.36 14.28 -12.27
N SER A 208 -4.18 14.83 -11.99
CA SER A 208 -3.82 16.14 -12.50
C SER A 208 -3.54 16.09 -14.00
N GLN A 209 -3.84 17.20 -14.69
CA GLN A 209 -3.54 17.33 -16.12
C GLN A 209 -2.04 17.12 -16.40
N GLU A 210 -1.16 17.57 -15.50
CA GLU A 210 0.29 17.37 -15.60
C GLU A 210 0.70 15.89 -15.75
N ILE A 211 0.08 14.98 -14.98
CA ILE A 211 0.38 13.55 -15.07
C ILE A 211 -0.18 12.98 -16.38
N ILE A 212 -1.38 13.39 -16.80
CA ILE A 212 -1.98 12.98 -18.08
C ILE A 212 -1.08 13.39 -19.25
N ASP A 213 -0.58 14.63 -19.22
CA ASP A 213 0.33 15.17 -20.22
C ASP A 213 1.68 14.43 -20.19
N TRP A 214 2.18 14.10 -19.00
CA TRP A 214 3.41 13.32 -18.84
C TRP A 214 3.30 11.91 -19.44
N LEU A 215 2.23 11.16 -19.14
CA LEU A 215 1.97 9.85 -19.73
C LEU A 215 1.83 9.94 -21.26
N SER A 216 1.10 10.95 -21.74
CA SER A 216 0.94 11.21 -23.18
C SER A 216 2.29 11.53 -23.84
N ASN A 217 3.14 12.32 -23.18
CA ASN A 217 4.45 12.69 -23.68
C ASN A 217 5.43 11.52 -23.70
N MET A 218 5.36 10.59 -22.73
CA MET A 218 6.14 9.35 -22.75
C MET A 218 5.89 8.56 -24.04
N LYS A 219 4.62 8.41 -24.44
CA LYS A 219 4.26 7.75 -25.71
C LYS A 219 4.82 8.50 -26.93
N LYS A 220 4.71 9.84 -26.96
CA LYS A 220 5.29 10.68 -28.03
C LYS A 220 6.82 10.53 -28.14
N GLN A 221 7.48 10.15 -27.05
CA GLN A 221 8.92 9.88 -27.00
C GLN A 221 9.28 8.41 -27.24
N ASN A 222 8.38 7.65 -27.88
CA ASN A 222 8.54 6.22 -28.19
C ASN A 222 8.81 5.36 -26.93
N LYS A 223 8.27 5.76 -25.77
CA LYS A 223 8.21 4.91 -24.58
C LYS A 223 6.90 4.13 -24.59
N ILE A 224 6.98 2.87 -24.19
CA ILE A 224 5.81 2.03 -23.99
C ILE A 224 5.25 2.36 -22.61
N VAL A 225 3.98 2.73 -22.55
CA VAL A 225 3.27 3.01 -21.31
C VAL A 225 2.26 1.90 -21.09
N TYR A 226 2.29 1.22 -19.94
CA TYR A 226 1.45 0.06 -19.67
C TYR A 226 0.78 0.20 -18.30
N LEU A 227 -0.40 -0.39 -18.15
CA LEU A 227 -1.16 -0.44 -16.90
C LEU A 227 -1.37 -1.89 -16.49
N ILE A 228 -1.01 -2.24 -15.25
CA ILE A 228 -1.28 -3.56 -14.65
C ILE A 228 -2.07 -3.32 -13.37
N THR A 229 -3.28 -3.86 -13.29
CA THR A 229 -4.16 -3.69 -12.12
C THR A 229 -4.72 -5.02 -11.64
N GLY A 230 -4.92 -5.14 -10.32
CA GLY A 230 -5.64 -6.26 -9.71
C GLY A 230 -7.16 -6.18 -9.93
N SER A 231 -7.67 -5.03 -10.37
CA SER A 231 -9.11 -4.80 -10.58
C SER A 231 -9.64 -5.52 -11.82
N ASN A 232 -10.88 -6.00 -11.76
CA ASN A 232 -11.60 -6.50 -12.92
C ASN A 232 -11.85 -5.36 -13.94
N VAL A 233 -12.01 -5.72 -15.23
CA VAL A 233 -12.01 -4.75 -16.34
C VAL A 233 -13.13 -3.70 -16.27
N ASP A 234 -14.29 -4.06 -15.74
CA ASP A 234 -15.43 -3.16 -15.56
C ASP A 234 -15.11 -2.06 -14.53
N PHE A 235 -14.64 -2.44 -13.34
CA PHE A 235 -14.24 -1.51 -12.29
C PHE A 235 -13.00 -0.69 -12.71
N ALA A 236 -12.00 -1.33 -13.32
CA ALA A 236 -10.83 -0.64 -13.84
C ALA A 236 -11.18 0.39 -14.92
N SER A 237 -12.09 0.06 -15.84
CA SER A 237 -12.53 0.98 -16.89
C SER A 237 -13.32 2.16 -16.32
N PHE A 238 -14.21 1.91 -15.34
CA PHE A 238 -14.96 2.98 -14.68
C PHE A 238 -14.04 3.96 -13.97
N THR A 239 -13.14 3.44 -13.12
CA THR A 239 -12.20 4.25 -12.34
C THR A 239 -11.25 5.02 -13.25
N ALA A 240 -10.65 4.37 -14.25
CA ALA A 240 -9.76 5.03 -15.21
C ALA A 240 -10.47 6.13 -16.01
N SER A 241 -11.73 5.91 -16.43
CA SER A 241 -12.51 6.93 -17.15
C SER A 241 -12.81 8.14 -16.25
N TYR A 242 -13.09 7.91 -14.97
CA TYR A 242 -13.31 8.99 -14.00
C TYR A 242 -12.02 9.77 -13.69
N ILE A 243 -10.90 9.05 -13.53
CA ILE A 243 -9.59 9.60 -13.13
C ILE A 243 -8.91 10.37 -14.27
N PHE A 244 -8.88 9.80 -15.47
CA PHE A 244 -8.13 10.31 -16.63
C PHE A 244 -9.03 10.90 -17.73
N GLY A 245 -10.35 10.71 -17.65
CA GLY A 245 -11.31 11.08 -18.68
C GLY A 245 -11.62 9.93 -19.65
N ASN A 246 -12.64 10.13 -20.50
CA ASN A 246 -13.22 9.07 -21.35
C ASN A 246 -12.22 8.44 -22.34
N ASN A 247 -11.17 9.17 -22.72
CA ASN A 247 -10.15 8.71 -23.68
C ASN A 247 -8.92 8.08 -23.00
N TRP A 248 -9.02 7.70 -21.73
CA TRP A 248 -7.91 7.18 -20.92
C TRP A 248 -7.14 6.02 -21.60
N ARG A 249 -7.83 5.18 -22.37
CA ARG A 249 -7.19 4.04 -23.08
C ARG A 249 -6.04 4.48 -23.97
N SER A 250 -6.13 5.68 -24.57
CA SER A 250 -5.08 6.23 -25.43
C SER A 250 -3.75 6.50 -24.69
N LEU A 251 -3.79 6.64 -23.35
CA LEU A 251 -2.62 6.86 -22.51
C LEU A 251 -1.74 5.62 -22.36
N PHE A 252 -2.26 4.43 -22.68
CA PHE A 252 -1.58 3.16 -22.50
C PHE A 252 -1.42 2.43 -23.83
N ASP A 253 -0.34 1.69 -23.99
CA ASP A 253 -0.06 0.79 -25.10
C ASP A 253 -0.57 -0.62 -24.82
N ILE A 254 -0.83 -0.95 -23.56
CA ILE A 254 -1.50 -2.20 -23.15
C ILE A 254 -2.05 -2.03 -21.74
N VAL A 255 -3.21 -2.63 -21.48
CA VAL A 255 -3.85 -2.65 -20.16
C VAL A 255 -4.12 -4.08 -19.73
N ILE A 256 -3.58 -4.47 -18.58
CA ILE A 256 -3.78 -5.77 -17.98
C ILE A 256 -4.64 -5.62 -16.72
N CYS A 257 -5.85 -6.16 -16.78
CA CYS A 257 -6.79 -6.21 -15.67
C CYS A 257 -6.70 -7.55 -14.94
N PHE A 258 -7.22 -7.61 -13.72
CA PHE A 258 -7.26 -8.79 -12.88
C PHE A 258 -5.94 -9.59 -12.87
N ALA A 259 -4.82 -8.88 -12.79
CA ALA A 259 -3.48 -9.45 -12.96
C ALA A 259 -3.13 -10.53 -11.91
N LYS A 260 -3.85 -10.55 -10.77
CA LYS A 260 -3.61 -11.47 -9.64
C LYS A 260 -2.14 -11.41 -9.17
N LYS A 261 -1.67 -10.20 -8.88
CA LYS A 261 -0.37 -9.95 -8.23
C LYS A 261 -0.36 -10.62 -6.83
N PRO A 262 0.82 -11.05 -6.32
CA PRO A 262 2.13 -11.05 -6.95
C PRO A 262 2.29 -12.13 -8.04
N GLY A 263 1.31 -13.05 -8.15
CA GLY A 263 1.29 -14.16 -9.11
C GLY A 263 1.56 -13.79 -10.57
N PHE A 264 1.28 -12.55 -10.97
CA PHE A 264 1.61 -12.04 -12.30
C PHE A 264 3.12 -12.06 -12.59
N PHE A 265 3.95 -11.77 -11.58
CA PHE A 265 5.40 -11.62 -11.74
C PHE A 265 6.18 -12.92 -11.52
N ASN A 266 5.60 -13.90 -10.82
CA ASN A 266 6.28 -15.14 -10.44
C ASN A 266 5.56 -16.41 -10.90
N GLY A 267 4.45 -16.28 -11.62
CA GLY A 267 3.71 -17.38 -12.23
C GLY A 267 3.71 -17.30 -13.76
N ASP A 268 2.90 -18.16 -14.37
CA ASP A 268 2.86 -18.42 -15.81
C ASP A 268 1.42 -18.52 -16.35
N ARG A 269 0.44 -17.94 -15.62
CA ARG A 269 -0.96 -17.93 -16.07
C ARG A 269 -1.08 -17.30 -17.46
N PRO A 270 -1.91 -17.86 -18.35
CA PRO A 270 -2.13 -17.30 -19.68
C PRO A 270 -2.87 -15.96 -19.58
N PHE A 271 -2.72 -15.13 -20.63
CA PHE A 271 -3.57 -13.96 -20.82
C PHE A 271 -4.94 -14.41 -21.32
N LEU A 272 -5.98 -13.68 -20.93
CA LEU A 272 -7.33 -13.90 -21.41
C LEU A 272 -7.80 -12.69 -22.22
N THR A 273 -8.38 -12.93 -23.40
CA THR A 273 -9.13 -11.92 -24.14
C THR A 273 -10.45 -11.60 -23.43
N LEU A 274 -11.08 -10.51 -23.83
CA LEU A 274 -12.32 -10.03 -23.24
C LEU A 274 -13.42 -9.95 -24.30
N ASP A 275 -14.59 -10.52 -23.98
CA ASP A 275 -15.84 -10.23 -24.68
C ASP A 275 -16.68 -9.29 -23.80
N GLY A 276 -16.66 -8.00 -24.14
CA GLY A 276 -17.14 -6.95 -23.25
C GLY A 276 -16.32 -6.88 -21.96
N PHE A 277 -16.88 -7.37 -20.84
CA PHE A 277 -16.22 -7.42 -19.54
C PHE A 277 -15.94 -8.84 -19.05
N ASP A 278 -16.30 -9.85 -19.85
CA ASP A 278 -16.20 -11.25 -19.47
C ASP A 278 -14.94 -11.87 -20.11
N GLU A 279 -14.23 -12.67 -19.34
CA GLU A 279 -13.02 -13.38 -19.79
C GLU A 279 -13.40 -14.42 -20.86
N SER A 280 -12.64 -14.47 -21.97
CA SER A 280 -12.93 -15.31 -23.13
C SER A 280 -11.79 -16.29 -23.41
N GLN A 281 -10.97 -16.06 -24.44
CA GLN A 281 -9.98 -17.02 -24.92
C GLN A 281 -8.62 -16.83 -24.25
N GLU A 282 -7.95 -17.94 -23.93
CA GLU A 282 -6.54 -17.94 -23.55
C GLU A 282 -5.65 -17.60 -24.75
N ILE A 283 -4.69 -16.71 -24.53
CA ILE A 283 -3.72 -16.27 -25.53
C ILE A 283 -2.32 -16.15 -24.91
N THR A 284 -1.31 -16.23 -25.76
CA THR A 284 0.10 -16.06 -25.36
C THR A 284 0.59 -14.63 -25.59
N GLY A 285 1.78 -14.31 -25.06
CA GLY A 285 2.45 -13.03 -25.27
C GLY A 285 2.63 -12.62 -26.74
N GLN A 286 2.76 -13.58 -27.67
CA GLN A 286 2.88 -13.28 -29.11
C GLN A 286 1.59 -12.69 -29.70
N GLN A 287 0.44 -13.06 -29.16
CA GLN A 287 -0.89 -12.65 -29.63
C GLN A 287 -1.36 -11.33 -29.02
N LEU A 288 -0.65 -10.78 -28.03
CA LEU A 288 -0.96 -9.46 -27.46
C LEU A 288 -0.76 -8.35 -28.50
N GLU A 289 -1.66 -7.39 -28.53
CA GLU A 289 -1.67 -6.28 -29.48
C GLU A 289 -1.60 -4.93 -28.78
N GLN A 290 -0.97 -3.95 -29.45
CA GLN A 290 -0.89 -2.58 -28.93
C GLN A 290 -2.29 -1.95 -28.88
N GLY A 291 -2.61 -1.32 -27.75
CA GLY A 291 -3.94 -0.79 -27.44
C GLY A 291 -4.91 -1.83 -26.85
N GLY A 292 -4.48 -3.09 -26.73
CA GLY A 292 -5.30 -4.17 -26.19
C GLY A 292 -5.55 -4.07 -24.68
N ILE A 293 -6.69 -4.63 -24.25
CA ILE A 293 -7.05 -4.83 -22.85
C ILE A 293 -7.24 -6.32 -22.62
N TYR A 294 -6.54 -6.86 -21.63
CA TYR A 294 -6.51 -8.29 -21.34
C TYR A 294 -6.71 -8.55 -19.85
N SER A 295 -7.12 -9.77 -19.50
CA SER A 295 -7.23 -10.22 -18.11
C SER A 295 -6.14 -11.21 -17.75
N GLN A 296 -5.72 -11.23 -16.49
CA GLN A 296 -4.72 -12.15 -15.92
C GLN A 296 -3.36 -12.05 -16.63
N GLY A 297 -2.80 -13.16 -17.10
CA GLY A 297 -1.47 -13.20 -17.71
C GLY A 297 -0.30 -13.33 -16.74
N ASN A 298 0.89 -13.14 -17.30
CA ASN A 298 2.16 -13.20 -16.60
C ASN A 298 3.20 -12.24 -17.19
N TRP A 299 4.24 -11.93 -16.41
CA TRP A 299 5.30 -10.99 -16.78
C TRP A 299 6.14 -11.46 -17.96
N ASN A 300 6.45 -12.76 -18.06
CA ASN A 300 7.31 -13.29 -19.12
C ASN A 300 6.66 -13.10 -20.50
N ASP A 301 5.38 -13.40 -20.63
CA ASP A 301 4.63 -13.19 -21.86
C ASP A 301 4.44 -11.70 -22.16
N LEU A 302 4.28 -10.85 -21.14
CA LEU A 302 4.25 -9.40 -21.33
C LEU A 302 5.60 -8.87 -21.86
N MET A 303 6.72 -9.43 -21.41
CA MET A 303 8.06 -9.10 -21.92
C MET A 303 8.23 -9.52 -23.38
N ILE A 304 7.65 -10.66 -23.80
CA ILE A 304 7.61 -11.05 -25.23
C ILE A 304 6.89 -9.99 -26.06
N PHE A 305 5.74 -9.51 -25.57
CA PHE A 305 5.01 -8.42 -26.20
C PHE A 305 5.86 -7.14 -26.27
N PHE A 306 6.49 -6.72 -25.17
CA PHE A 306 7.34 -5.54 -25.16
C PHE A 306 8.51 -5.66 -26.14
N SER A 307 9.20 -6.81 -26.19
CA SER A 307 10.29 -7.05 -27.13
C SER A 307 9.82 -6.91 -28.58
N LYS A 308 8.62 -7.42 -28.89
CA LYS A 308 7.99 -7.29 -30.21
C LYS A 308 7.74 -5.83 -30.60
N ILE A 309 7.15 -5.03 -29.70
CA ILE A 309 6.72 -3.67 -30.04
C ILE A 309 7.83 -2.60 -29.90
N CYS A 310 8.87 -2.82 -29.08
CA CYS A 310 10.02 -1.91 -29.04
C CYS A 310 11.20 -2.34 -29.91
N HIS A 311 11.10 -3.49 -30.57
CA HIS A 311 12.17 -4.09 -31.38
C HIS A 311 13.50 -4.23 -30.63
N LYS A 312 13.44 -4.69 -29.37
CA LYS A 312 14.62 -4.97 -28.53
C LYS A 312 14.51 -6.33 -27.90
N GLU A 313 15.62 -7.08 -27.86
CA GLU A 313 15.65 -8.40 -27.24
C GLU A 313 15.42 -8.35 -25.72
N SER A 314 15.89 -7.30 -25.06
CA SER A 314 15.75 -7.11 -23.60
C SER A 314 15.28 -5.69 -23.28
N PRO A 315 13.95 -5.44 -23.35
CA PRO A 315 13.36 -4.19 -22.87
C PRO A 315 13.69 -3.97 -21.40
N LYS A 316 13.95 -2.71 -21.03
CA LYS A 316 14.06 -2.32 -19.62
C LYS A 316 12.74 -1.72 -19.18
N CYS A 317 12.23 -2.20 -18.06
CA CYS A 317 10.96 -1.77 -17.50
C CYS A 317 11.19 -1.05 -16.18
N VAL A 318 10.44 0.02 -15.97
CA VAL A 318 10.25 0.66 -14.68
C VAL A 318 8.79 0.50 -14.32
N TYR A 319 8.51 0.01 -13.11
CA TYR A 319 7.16 -0.26 -12.62
C TYR A 319 6.87 0.59 -11.38
N PHE A 320 5.72 1.26 -11.39
CA PHE A 320 5.28 2.16 -10.33
C PHE A 320 4.14 1.50 -9.56
N GLY A 321 4.21 1.51 -8.23
CA GLY A 321 3.11 1.04 -7.39
C GLY A 321 3.30 1.33 -5.92
N ASP A 322 2.24 1.09 -5.16
CA ASP A 322 2.13 1.45 -3.75
C ASP A 322 2.26 0.24 -2.82
N ASN A 323 1.91 -0.96 -3.28
CA ASN A 323 1.98 -2.16 -2.45
C ASN A 323 3.42 -2.70 -2.39
N ILE A 324 4.04 -2.61 -1.21
CA ILE A 324 5.45 -3.00 -1.02
C ILE A 324 5.75 -4.44 -1.43
N LEU A 325 4.80 -5.37 -1.31
CA LEU A 325 5.02 -6.77 -1.66
C LEU A 325 4.73 -7.02 -3.14
N GLN A 326 3.52 -6.64 -3.56
CA GLN A 326 2.99 -6.99 -4.88
C GLN A 326 3.56 -6.13 -6.01
N ASP A 327 3.92 -4.88 -5.70
CA ASP A 327 4.36 -3.91 -6.70
C ASP A 327 5.84 -3.55 -6.62
N ILE A 328 6.53 -3.91 -5.53
CA ILE A 328 7.95 -3.58 -5.33
C ILE A 328 8.78 -4.84 -5.17
N PHE A 329 8.53 -5.64 -4.14
CA PHE A 329 9.31 -6.85 -3.86
C PHE A 329 9.21 -7.89 -5.00
N ALA A 330 7.99 -8.27 -5.40
CA ALA A 330 7.78 -9.28 -6.45
C ALA A 330 8.39 -8.89 -7.81
N PRO A 331 8.05 -7.73 -8.42
CA PRO A 331 8.62 -7.35 -9.71
C PRO A 331 10.15 -7.19 -9.70
N ASN A 332 10.73 -6.74 -8.58
CA ASN A 332 12.18 -6.62 -8.47
C ASN A 332 12.86 -8.00 -8.39
N THR A 333 12.36 -8.89 -7.52
CA THR A 333 13.02 -10.16 -7.21
C THR A 333 12.78 -11.26 -8.24
N THR A 334 11.62 -11.28 -8.91
CA THR A 334 11.26 -12.36 -9.83
C THR A 334 11.24 -11.95 -11.30
N ALA A 335 11.12 -10.66 -11.58
CA ALA A 335 10.92 -10.11 -12.92
C ALA A 335 12.04 -9.16 -13.38
N ASN A 336 13.05 -8.91 -12.53
CA ASN A 336 14.18 -8.00 -12.79
C ASN A 336 13.72 -6.62 -13.32
N CYS A 337 12.55 -6.16 -12.84
CA CYS A 337 12.00 -4.86 -13.18
C CYS A 337 12.53 -3.82 -12.19
N ASP A 338 12.95 -2.65 -12.70
CA ASP A 338 13.20 -1.52 -11.81
C ASP A 338 11.86 -1.06 -11.23
N THR A 339 11.83 -0.70 -9.95
CA THR A 339 10.58 -0.32 -9.27
C THR A 339 10.69 1.06 -8.65
N VAL A 340 9.57 1.78 -8.62
CA VAL A 340 9.40 3.06 -7.96
C VAL A 340 8.20 2.95 -7.02
N VAL A 341 8.43 3.21 -5.74
CA VAL A 341 7.39 3.18 -4.71
C VAL A 341 6.64 4.50 -4.75
N VAL A 342 5.31 4.44 -4.79
CA VAL A 342 4.44 5.59 -4.51
C VAL A 342 3.90 5.44 -3.09
N SER A 343 4.39 6.25 -2.15
CA SER A 343 4.04 6.19 -0.73
C SER A 343 3.59 7.55 -0.22
N GLU A 344 2.27 7.75 -0.19
CA GLU A 344 1.64 8.97 0.32
C GLU A 344 2.03 9.27 1.79
N GLU A 345 2.45 8.25 2.55
CA GLU A 345 2.98 8.39 3.92
C GLU A 345 4.18 9.33 4.00
N MET A 346 4.97 9.47 2.93
CA MET A 346 6.07 10.43 2.90
C MET A 346 5.58 11.88 3.12
N TYR A 347 4.44 12.25 2.53
CA TYR A 347 3.83 13.56 2.80
C TYR A 347 3.02 13.58 4.10
N ALA A 348 2.42 12.45 4.49
CA ALA A 348 1.63 12.39 5.71
C ALA A 348 2.49 12.51 6.98
N GLU A 349 3.66 11.87 7.01
CA GLU A 349 4.61 11.92 8.15
C GLU A 349 5.58 13.10 8.08
N GLY A 350 5.57 13.82 6.95
CA GLY A 350 6.43 14.97 6.69
C GLY A 350 7.78 14.60 6.09
N MET A 351 8.26 15.45 5.17
CA MET A 351 9.57 15.30 4.53
C MET A 351 10.53 16.41 4.99
N ILE A 352 11.81 16.06 5.19
CA ILE A 352 12.83 16.97 5.76
C ILE A 352 12.98 18.29 4.97
N SER A 353 12.82 18.25 3.64
CA SER A 353 13.07 19.38 2.75
C SER A 353 11.86 19.85 1.95
N ASP A 354 10.65 19.43 2.35
CA ASP A 354 9.40 19.77 1.66
C ASP A 354 8.30 19.98 2.70
N SER A 355 7.72 21.18 2.71
CA SER A 355 6.64 21.56 3.63
C SER A 355 5.25 21.13 3.13
N THR A 356 5.17 20.39 2.03
CA THR A 356 3.92 19.86 1.49
C THR A 356 3.36 18.83 2.47
N ILE A 357 2.11 19.07 2.88
CA ILE A 357 1.38 18.22 3.82
C ILE A 357 0.32 17.43 3.05
N HIS A 358 0.17 16.15 3.37
CA HIS A 358 -0.89 15.35 2.78
C HIS A 358 -2.27 15.82 3.29
N PRO A 359 -3.30 16.04 2.44
CA PRO A 359 -4.60 16.50 2.89
C PRO A 359 -5.27 15.59 3.93
N ASP A 360 -4.94 14.30 3.88
CA ASP A 360 -5.46 13.27 4.77
C ASP A 360 -4.40 12.80 5.79
N GLU A 361 -3.39 13.61 6.12
CA GLU A 361 -2.29 13.24 7.04
C GLU A 361 -2.80 12.60 8.35
N LYS A 362 -3.92 13.10 8.89
CA LYS A 362 -4.52 12.64 10.15
C LYS A 362 -5.12 11.25 10.05
N THR A 363 -5.44 10.81 8.84
CA THR A 363 -5.99 9.48 8.53
C THR A 363 -4.91 8.50 8.08
N MET A 364 -3.69 8.99 7.82
CA MET A 364 -2.60 8.18 7.28
C MET A 364 -1.45 7.97 8.28
N THR A 365 -1.32 8.86 9.25
CA THR A 365 -0.34 8.75 10.33
C THR A 365 -0.94 8.02 11.52
N SER A 366 -0.09 7.28 12.25
CA SER A 366 -0.47 6.60 13.48
C SER A 366 0.43 7.05 14.62
N ASN A 367 -0.19 7.44 15.73
CA ASN A 367 0.54 7.73 16.96
C ASN A 367 0.83 6.44 17.76
N TYR A 368 0.04 5.36 17.57
CA TYR A 368 0.08 4.15 18.40
C TYR A 368 1.15 3.18 17.94
N TRP A 369 0.98 2.76 16.69
CA TRP A 369 1.94 1.92 16.03
C TRP A 369 3.18 2.74 15.65
N GLY A 370 3.01 4.05 15.46
CA GLY A 370 4.06 4.99 15.07
C GLY A 370 4.17 5.14 13.55
N SER A 371 5.30 5.67 13.10
CA SER A 371 5.64 5.88 11.69
C SER A 371 5.52 4.61 10.84
N TYR A 372 4.99 4.70 9.63
CA TYR A 372 5.03 3.66 8.60
C TYR A 372 6.48 3.25 8.26
N PHE A 373 7.41 4.21 8.31
CA PHE A 373 8.81 3.99 7.96
C PHE A 373 9.68 3.48 9.13
N SER A 374 9.27 3.71 10.38
CA SER A 374 10.09 3.37 11.54
C SER A 374 9.27 2.89 12.72
N ILE A 375 9.87 2.02 13.52
CA ILE A 375 9.26 1.43 14.71
C ILE A 375 10.11 1.84 15.90
N VAL A 376 9.48 2.45 16.90
CA VAL A 376 10.14 2.83 18.15
C VAL A 376 9.73 1.83 19.22
N ASP A 377 10.68 1.22 19.91
CA ASP A 377 10.38 0.33 21.05
C ASP A 377 10.14 1.11 22.35
N ASP A 378 9.82 0.38 23.42
CA ASP A 378 9.54 0.98 24.75
C ASP A 378 10.76 1.72 25.35
N ASP A 379 11.97 1.38 24.92
CA ASP A 379 13.23 2.01 25.35
C ASP A 379 13.62 3.22 24.46
N GLY A 380 12.82 3.53 23.44
CA GLY A 380 13.06 4.64 22.50
C GLY A 380 14.01 4.29 21.35
N VAL A 381 14.40 3.03 21.19
CA VAL A 381 15.24 2.58 20.08
C VAL A 381 14.43 2.55 18.79
N ILE A 382 14.99 3.15 17.74
CA ILE A 382 14.34 3.28 16.44
C ILE A 382 14.84 2.18 15.49
N TYR A 383 13.92 1.38 14.98
CA TYR A 383 14.15 0.33 13.99
C TYR A 383 13.52 0.72 12.65
N PRO A 384 14.14 0.35 11.51
CA PRO A 384 13.45 0.44 10.22
C PRO A 384 12.26 -0.53 10.21
N SER A 385 11.12 -0.06 9.70
CA SER A 385 9.99 -0.96 9.45
C SER A 385 10.31 -1.94 8.32
N PHE A 386 9.51 -3.00 8.20
CA PHE A 386 9.60 -3.89 7.05
C PHE A 386 9.40 -3.14 5.72
N ALA A 387 8.47 -2.18 5.68
CA ALA A 387 8.25 -1.35 4.50
C ALA A 387 9.51 -0.57 4.10
N THR A 388 10.18 0.08 5.07
CA THR A 388 11.45 0.78 4.82
C THR A 388 12.52 -0.14 4.28
N HIS A 389 12.67 -1.34 4.86
CA HIS A 389 13.62 -2.31 4.35
C HIS A 389 13.33 -2.70 2.90
N VAL A 390 12.06 -2.92 2.56
CA VAL A 390 11.67 -3.26 1.18
C VAL A 390 11.95 -2.10 0.24
N ILE A 391 11.61 -0.87 0.63
CA ILE A 391 11.85 0.34 -0.14
C ILE A 391 13.35 0.52 -0.41
N GLU A 392 14.19 0.48 0.64
CA GLU A 392 15.64 0.70 0.53
C GLU A 392 16.34 -0.35 -0.34
N LYS A 393 15.89 -1.60 -0.25
CA LYS A 393 16.57 -2.73 -0.90
C LYS A 393 16.07 -3.01 -2.31
N TYR A 394 14.78 -2.85 -2.56
CA TYR A 394 14.14 -3.34 -3.79
C TYR A 394 13.57 -2.22 -4.67
N SER A 395 13.54 -0.96 -4.23
CA SER A 395 13.12 0.18 -5.04
C SER A 395 14.30 1.04 -5.49
N LYS A 396 14.16 1.70 -6.65
CA LYS A 396 15.11 2.73 -7.09
C LYS A 396 14.86 4.06 -6.42
N ILE A 397 13.59 4.39 -6.24
CA ILE A 397 13.11 5.68 -5.74
C ILE A 397 11.80 5.43 -4.98
N CYS A 398 11.62 6.13 -3.86
CA CYS A 398 10.33 6.29 -3.18
C CYS A 398 9.85 7.74 -3.38
N ILE A 399 8.62 7.91 -3.84
CA ILE A 399 8.01 9.23 -4.07
C ILE A 399 6.64 9.31 -3.37
N PRO A 400 6.26 10.45 -2.79
CA PRO A 400 4.93 10.64 -2.23
C PRO A 400 3.81 10.69 -3.27
N SER A 401 4.12 11.06 -4.51
CA SER A 401 3.16 11.18 -5.59
C SER A 401 3.86 11.15 -6.94
N ILE A 402 3.16 10.64 -7.97
CA ILE A 402 3.59 10.71 -9.37
C ILE A 402 3.69 12.17 -9.87
N LYS A 403 3.03 13.12 -9.18
CA LYS A 403 3.12 14.55 -9.51
C LYS A 403 4.52 15.11 -9.36
N ILE A 404 5.40 14.49 -8.57
CA ILE A 404 6.78 14.97 -8.47
C ILE A 404 7.39 14.84 -9.87
N PRO A 405 7.87 15.94 -10.48
CA PRO A 405 8.53 15.86 -11.76
C PRO A 405 9.86 15.11 -11.57
N ILE A 406 9.81 13.78 -11.67
CA ILE A 406 10.96 12.88 -11.44
C ILE A 406 12.13 13.34 -12.32
N ILE A 407 11.86 13.81 -13.54
CA ILE A 407 12.90 14.28 -14.46
C ILE A 407 13.54 15.61 -13.99
N PRO A 408 12.82 16.71 -13.72
CA PRO A 408 13.39 17.90 -13.10
C PRO A 408 14.08 17.66 -11.75
N ALA A 409 13.51 16.79 -10.90
CA ALA A 409 14.10 16.44 -9.60
C ALA A 409 15.41 15.65 -9.76
N ILE A 410 15.43 14.64 -10.65
CA ILE A 410 16.66 13.90 -11.00
C ILE A 410 17.68 14.83 -11.66
N ASN A 411 17.25 15.71 -12.58
CA ASN A 411 18.16 16.67 -13.23
C ASN A 411 18.71 17.69 -12.23
N SER A 412 17.90 18.12 -11.27
CA SER A 412 18.30 19.00 -10.17
C SER A 412 19.30 18.31 -9.24
N GLN A 413 19.03 17.06 -8.83
CA GLN A 413 19.95 16.26 -8.01
C GLN A 413 21.25 15.93 -8.75
N LEU A 414 21.19 15.52 -10.01
CA LEU A 414 22.37 15.31 -10.86
C LEU A 414 23.15 16.62 -11.08
N GLY A 415 22.46 17.75 -11.21
CA GLY A 415 23.05 19.08 -11.26
C GLY A 415 23.74 19.48 -9.95
N ALA A 416 23.13 19.19 -8.81
CA ALA A 416 23.68 19.43 -7.48
C ALA A 416 24.92 18.55 -7.21
N LEU A 417 24.88 17.27 -7.61
CA LEU A 417 26.02 16.35 -7.56
C LEU A 417 27.18 16.77 -8.49
N ARG A 418 26.87 17.44 -9.62
CA ARG A 418 27.87 18.09 -10.48
C ARG A 418 28.40 19.41 -9.90
N GLY A 419 27.65 20.04 -9.00
CA GLY A 419 27.96 21.34 -8.37
C GLY A 419 28.68 21.24 -7.00
N SER A 420 28.64 20.11 -6.32
CA SER A 420 29.32 19.90 -5.03
C SER A 420 30.79 19.51 -5.21
N GLY A 421 31.56 20.39 -5.83
CA GLY A 421 32.99 20.24 -6.08
C GLY A 421 33.87 21.14 -5.22
N LYS A 422 33.53 21.46 -3.97
CA LYS A 422 34.47 22.09 -3.01
C LYS A 422 34.25 21.65 -1.55
N SER A 423 35.31 21.06 -0.98
CA SER A 423 35.59 20.68 0.43
C SER A 423 34.86 19.41 0.93
N GLU A 424 35.47 18.46 1.66
CA GLU A 424 36.70 18.44 2.46
C GLU A 424 37.59 17.20 2.18
N LYS A 425 38.89 17.35 2.50
CA LYS A 425 39.96 16.38 2.22
C LYS A 425 39.85 15.13 3.10
N SER A 426 39.59 13.98 2.49
CA SER A 426 40.09 12.68 3.00
C SER A 426 41.04 12.07 1.97
N ARG A 427 42.17 11.51 2.43
CA ARG A 427 43.24 11.03 1.54
C ARG A 427 42.76 9.81 0.73
N PRO A 428 42.90 9.79 -0.61
CA PRO A 428 42.40 8.69 -1.43
C PRO A 428 43.31 7.45 -1.33
N THR A 429 42.71 6.27 -1.11
CA THR A 429 43.38 4.96 -1.17
C THR A 429 43.74 4.59 -2.62
N PHE A 430 44.72 3.69 -2.81
CA PHE A 430 45.21 3.28 -4.14
C PHE A 430 44.10 2.79 -5.11
N LYS A 431 43.03 2.18 -4.57
CA LYS A 431 41.83 1.78 -5.36
C LYS A 431 41.06 2.99 -5.89
N SER A 432 40.89 4.05 -5.09
CA SER A 432 40.15 5.25 -5.51
C SER A 432 40.88 6.05 -6.60
N LYS A 433 42.22 6.09 -6.57
CA LYS A 433 43.02 6.73 -7.63
C LYS A 433 42.88 6.03 -8.98
N ARG A 434 42.82 4.68 -8.98
CA ARG A 434 42.68 3.88 -10.20
C ARG A 434 41.29 4.00 -10.83
N VAL A 435 40.24 4.14 -10.02
CA VAL A 435 38.86 4.39 -10.49
C VAL A 435 38.71 5.80 -11.04
N GLN A 436 39.28 6.82 -10.37
CA GLN A 436 39.27 8.20 -10.87
C GLN A 436 40.08 8.37 -12.16
N GLN A 437 41.21 7.68 -12.29
CA GLN A 437 42.01 7.71 -13.52
C GLN A 437 41.27 7.04 -14.69
N LYS A 438 40.61 5.90 -14.44
CA LYS A 438 39.79 5.21 -15.44
C LYS A 438 38.58 6.05 -15.87
N GLN A 439 37.90 6.71 -14.93
CA GLN A 439 36.81 7.64 -15.25
C GLN A 439 37.28 8.84 -16.07
N LYS A 440 38.50 9.35 -15.84
CA LYS A 440 39.08 10.45 -16.62
C LYS A 440 39.44 10.02 -18.04
N GLU A 441 40.03 8.83 -18.19
CA GLU A 441 40.34 8.22 -19.50
C GLU A 441 39.06 7.92 -20.29
N ASP A 442 38.02 7.40 -19.63
CA ASP A 442 36.71 7.16 -20.25
C ASP A 442 36.04 8.47 -20.71
N LEU A 443 36.16 9.55 -19.93
CA LEU A 443 35.62 10.87 -20.28
C LEU A 443 36.39 11.52 -21.45
N GLU A 444 37.71 11.39 -21.49
CA GLU A 444 38.54 11.86 -22.61
C GLU A 444 38.24 11.08 -23.90
N ASN A 445 37.95 9.78 -23.81
CA ASN A 445 37.53 8.97 -24.95
C ASN A 445 36.13 9.36 -25.46
N VAL A 446 35.19 9.66 -24.55
CA VAL A 446 33.86 10.16 -24.92
C VAL A 446 33.95 11.53 -25.61
N ASN A 447 34.79 12.44 -25.11
CA ASN A 447 34.98 13.75 -25.74
C ASN A 447 35.62 13.65 -27.13
N LYS A 448 36.62 12.78 -27.32
CA LYS A 448 37.19 12.50 -28.65
C LYS A 448 36.18 11.92 -29.62
N LEU A 449 35.27 11.05 -29.15
CA LEU A 449 34.19 10.48 -29.97
C LEU A 449 33.13 11.52 -30.37
N LEU A 450 32.89 12.51 -29.51
CA LEU A 450 31.97 13.62 -29.78
C LEU A 450 32.59 14.62 -30.77
N GLU A 451 33.87 14.96 -30.61
CA GLU A 451 34.59 15.85 -31.55
C GLU A 451 34.69 15.25 -32.97
N GLN A 452 34.89 13.93 -33.09
CA GLN A 452 34.90 13.24 -34.39
C GLN A 452 33.52 13.18 -35.07
N ARG A 453 32.42 13.33 -34.31
CA ARG A 453 31.06 13.39 -34.87
C ARG A 453 30.69 14.79 -35.37
N THR A 454 31.28 15.84 -34.81
CA THR A 454 31.01 17.23 -35.23
C THR A 454 31.68 17.57 -36.56
N ILE A 455 32.82 16.95 -36.88
CA ILE A 455 33.59 17.22 -38.13
C ILE A 455 32.98 16.53 -39.37
N LYS A 456 32.00 15.62 -39.22
CA LYS A 456 31.37 14.90 -40.34
C LYS A 456 30.05 15.50 -40.83
N ASN A 457 29.61 16.62 -40.27
CA ASN A 457 28.35 17.27 -40.61
C ASN A 457 28.52 18.72 -41.11
N ASP A 458 29.72 19.10 -41.56
CA ASP A 458 29.95 20.26 -42.42
C ASP A 458 30.40 19.81 -43.82
#